data_AF-A0A1V4MAX9-F1
#
_entry.id   AF-A0A1V4MAX9-F1
#
_cell.length_a   1.000
_cell.length_b   1.000
_cell.length_c   1.000
_cell.angle_alpha   90.00
_cell.angle_beta   90.00
_cell.angle_gamma   90.00
#
_symmetry.space_group_name_H-M   'P 1'
#
loop_
_entity.id
_entity.type
_entity.pdbx_description
1 polymer ?
#
loop_
_entity_poly.entity_id
_entity_poly.type
_entity_poly.pdbx_seq_one_letter_code
_entity_poly.pdbx_strand_id
1 'polypeptide(L)'
;MKKIIMTGVVSTLLCGFFVCAIIASAQPPGLEKQGKTPPGFSEGQKAGWEGRYPPGWEHKSSQEQEMWRDRVREGRERVSRSARNQGFSNEEAESAADDYERAIRKGIDPDEGESMVKEELGRGKRGRGLSDAVDEKAAGRLPEKNRSEQVRPEREEDAGVQPSGRKTDSGTEGGRGAGKGGAR
;
A
#
# COMPACT_ATOMS: atom_id res chain seq x y z
N MET A 1 -26.34 -50.17 16.76
CA MET A 1 -27.12 -49.94 17.99
C MET A 1 -27.03 -48.46 18.35
N LYS A 2 -28.14 -47.91 18.86
CA LYS A 2 -28.42 -46.49 19.12
C LYS A 2 -27.49 -45.85 20.16
N LYS A 3 -27.22 -44.54 20.04
CA LYS A 3 -27.68 -43.54 21.03
C LYS A 3 -27.58 -42.10 20.47
N ILE A 4 -28.75 -41.47 20.44
CA ILE A 4 -29.06 -40.07 20.20
C ILE A 4 -29.07 -39.40 21.58
N ILE A 5 -28.46 -38.21 21.72
CA ILE A 5 -28.61 -37.29 22.86
C ILE A 5 -28.65 -35.89 22.20
N MET A 6 -29.80 -35.31 21.83
CA MET A 6 -30.95 -34.82 22.59
C MET A 6 -30.63 -33.65 23.53
N THR A 7 -31.18 -32.48 23.16
CA THR A 7 -31.75 -31.41 24.00
C THR A 7 -30.86 -30.48 24.83
N GLY A 8 -31.07 -29.17 24.59
CA GLY A 8 -30.63 -28.09 25.46
C GLY A 8 -31.06 -26.70 24.96
N VAL A 9 -32.35 -26.52 24.66
CA VAL A 9 -32.98 -25.18 24.57
C VAL A 9 -33.38 -24.76 25.99
N VAL A 10 -33.47 -23.45 26.22
CA VAL A 10 -34.12 -22.73 27.34
C VAL A 10 -33.15 -22.18 28.40
N SER A 11 -32.83 -20.89 28.26
CA SER A 11 -32.79 -19.98 29.41
C SER A 11 -33.09 -18.55 28.95
N THR A 12 -34.38 -18.27 28.81
CA THR A 12 -34.96 -16.93 28.96
C THR A 12 -34.89 -16.52 30.43
N LEU A 13 -34.33 -15.34 30.73
CA LEU A 13 -34.97 -14.24 31.50
C LEU A 13 -33.93 -13.28 32.14
N LEU A 14 -34.09 -12.00 31.79
CA LEU A 14 -33.98 -10.80 32.64
C LEU A 14 -32.73 -10.58 33.51
N CYS A 15 -31.96 -9.53 33.18
CA CYS A 15 -31.87 -8.29 33.99
C CYS A 15 -30.73 -7.40 33.48
N GLY A 16 -31.03 -6.14 33.17
CA GLY A 16 -29.99 -5.15 32.89
C GLY A 16 -30.50 -3.99 32.06
N PHE A 17 -31.37 -3.17 32.64
CA PHE A 17 -31.64 -1.81 32.19
C PHE A 17 -30.31 -1.06 32.05
N PHE A 18 -29.72 -1.06 30.85
CA PHE A 18 -28.65 -0.13 30.53
C PHE A 18 -29.31 1.16 30.05
N VAL A 19 -29.48 2.08 30.99
CA VAL A 19 -29.78 3.48 30.71
C VAL A 19 -28.57 4.03 29.94
N CYS A 20 -28.58 3.86 28.61
CA CYS A 20 -27.71 4.62 27.73
C CYS A 20 -28.15 6.08 27.83
N ALA A 21 -27.48 6.85 28.68
CA ALA A 21 -27.39 8.28 28.53
C ALA A 21 -26.89 8.54 27.09
N ILE A 22 -27.81 8.91 26.20
CA ILE A 22 -27.48 9.43 24.88
C ILE A 22 -26.85 10.79 25.15
N ILE A 23 -25.53 10.78 25.37
CA ILE A 23 -24.72 11.96 25.13
C ILE A 23 -24.91 12.22 23.64
N ALA A 24 -25.78 13.17 23.33
CA ALA A 24 -25.83 13.83 22.05
C ALA A 24 -24.45 14.50 21.86
N SER A 25 -23.48 13.71 21.40
CA SER A 25 -22.29 14.25 20.78
C SER A 25 -22.81 14.98 19.56
N ALA A 26 -22.77 16.31 19.65
CA ALA A 26 -22.97 17.20 18.53
C ALA A 26 -21.97 16.79 17.44
N GLN A 27 -22.39 15.88 16.56
CA GLN A 27 -21.73 15.67 15.29
C GLN A 27 -21.90 16.98 14.53
N PRO A 28 -20.82 17.68 14.14
CA PRO A 28 -20.95 18.86 13.32
C PRO A 28 -21.72 18.46 12.04
N PRO A 29 -22.83 19.13 11.74
CA PRO A 29 -23.61 18.83 10.55
C PRO A 29 -22.81 19.23 9.31
N GLY A 30 -22.57 18.27 8.41
CA GLY A 30 -22.05 18.54 7.08
C GLY A 30 -20.66 17.99 6.78
N LEU A 31 -20.46 16.69 6.91
CA LEU A 31 -19.47 15.99 6.09
C LEU A 31 -20.16 14.78 5.45
N GLU A 32 -21.02 15.06 4.48
CA GLU A 32 -21.46 14.04 3.55
C GLU A 32 -20.22 13.41 2.92
N LYS A 33 -20.15 12.08 2.99
CA LYS A 33 -19.09 11.23 2.44
C LYS A 33 -18.99 11.42 0.93
N GLN A 34 -18.34 12.48 0.47
CA GLN A 34 -17.78 12.49 -0.88
C GLN A 34 -16.41 11.84 -0.80
N GLY A 35 -16.40 10.51 -0.89
CA GLY A 35 -15.24 9.74 -1.30
C GLY A 35 -14.88 10.03 -2.77
N LYS A 36 -14.74 11.31 -3.11
CA LYS A 36 -14.26 11.73 -4.41
C LYS A 36 -12.77 11.88 -4.28
N THR A 37 -12.09 10.87 -4.82
CA THR A 37 -10.72 10.95 -5.28
C THR A 37 -10.44 12.37 -5.79
N PRO A 38 -9.33 13.01 -5.39
CA PRO A 38 -9.11 14.43 -5.62
C PRO A 38 -9.33 14.84 -7.08
N PRO A 39 -9.91 16.01 -7.37
CA PRO A 39 -9.99 16.51 -8.74
C PRO A 39 -8.57 16.56 -9.35
N GLY A 40 -8.42 15.98 -10.56
CA GLY A 40 -7.12 15.73 -11.21
C GLY A 40 -6.54 14.32 -11.03
N PHE A 41 -7.01 13.55 -10.03
CA PHE A 41 -6.59 12.17 -9.81
C PHE A 41 -7.30 11.19 -10.76
N SER A 42 -8.57 11.48 -11.10
CA SER A 42 -9.40 10.70 -12.03
C SER A 42 -9.12 11.01 -13.51
N GLU A 43 -8.52 12.17 -13.81
CA GLU A 43 -8.23 12.60 -15.19
C GLU A 43 -6.90 12.05 -15.73
N GLY A 44 -6.17 11.30 -14.93
CA GLY A 44 -5.03 10.52 -15.40
C GLY A 44 -3.89 11.36 -15.95
N GLN A 45 -3.78 12.66 -15.68
CA GLN A 45 -2.61 13.43 -16.09
C GLN A 45 -1.42 13.05 -15.21
N LYS A 46 -0.60 12.12 -15.72
CA LYS A 46 0.61 11.60 -15.06
C LYS A 46 1.89 12.28 -15.53
N ALA A 47 1.81 13.14 -16.54
CA ALA A 47 2.87 14.05 -16.89
C ALA A 47 3.02 15.08 -15.75
N GLY A 48 4.03 14.93 -14.90
CA GLY A 48 4.34 15.90 -13.83
C GLY A 48 4.42 15.37 -12.40
N TRP A 49 4.49 14.06 -12.15
CA TRP A 49 4.81 13.54 -10.81
C TRP A 49 6.28 13.80 -10.45
N GLU A 50 6.63 15.04 -10.15
CA GLU A 50 7.93 15.42 -9.60
C GLU A 50 7.88 15.32 -8.06
N GLY A 51 8.23 14.15 -7.51
CA GLY A 51 8.47 13.99 -6.07
C GLY A 51 7.59 12.97 -5.34
N ARG A 52 7.36 13.19 -4.03
CA ARG A 52 6.65 12.23 -3.14
C ARG A 52 5.12 12.37 -3.17
N TYR A 53 4.59 13.38 -3.83
CA TYR A 53 3.18 13.77 -3.76
C TYR A 53 2.55 13.79 -5.17
N PRO A 54 1.22 13.60 -5.26
CA PRO A 54 0.52 13.66 -6.54
C PRO A 54 0.56 15.10 -7.14
N PRO A 55 0.41 15.26 -8.46
CA PRO A 55 0.32 16.57 -9.10
C PRO A 55 -0.89 17.35 -8.58
N GLY A 56 -0.76 18.67 -8.48
CA GLY A 56 -1.78 19.54 -7.90
C GLY A 56 -1.90 19.45 -6.37
N TRP A 57 -0.97 18.74 -5.71
CA TRP A 57 -0.95 18.62 -4.24
C TRP A 57 -0.73 19.97 -3.55
N GLU A 58 0.11 20.81 -4.13
CA GLU A 58 0.39 22.19 -3.72
C GLU A 58 -0.84 23.10 -3.75
N HIS A 59 -1.84 22.78 -4.56
CA HIS A 59 -3.08 23.55 -4.66
C HIS A 59 -4.17 23.07 -3.67
N LYS A 60 -3.94 21.96 -2.97
CA LYS A 60 -4.89 21.45 -1.99
C LYS A 60 -4.86 22.25 -0.71
N SER A 61 -6.02 22.31 -0.05
CA SER A 61 -6.09 22.83 1.31
C SER A 61 -5.27 21.97 2.27
N SER A 62 -4.76 22.57 3.34
CA SER A 62 -4.06 21.85 4.40
C SER A 62 -4.89 20.71 4.97
N GLN A 63 -6.21 20.92 5.09
CA GLN A 63 -7.16 19.93 5.58
C GLN A 63 -7.29 18.72 4.64
N GLU A 64 -7.38 18.93 3.32
CA GLU A 64 -7.40 17.82 2.35
C GLU A 64 -6.10 17.04 2.34
N GLN A 65 -4.97 17.74 2.45
CA GLN A 65 -3.67 17.09 2.55
C GLN A 65 -3.55 16.25 3.83
N GLU A 66 -4.05 16.75 4.95
CA GLU A 66 -4.08 16.04 6.23
C GLU A 66 -4.99 14.81 6.17
N MET A 67 -6.22 14.96 5.68
CA MET A 67 -7.14 13.83 5.49
C MET A 67 -6.54 12.74 4.59
N TRP A 68 -5.85 13.14 3.52
CA TRP A 68 -5.18 12.16 2.66
C TRP A 68 -4.02 11.46 3.39
N ARG A 69 -3.18 12.20 4.13
CA ARG A 69 -2.08 11.59 4.92
C ARG A 69 -2.63 10.62 5.97
N ASP A 70 -3.72 10.98 6.62
CA ASP A 70 -4.39 10.13 7.60
C ASP A 70 -4.93 8.85 6.96
N ARG A 71 -5.60 8.95 5.80
CA ARG A 71 -6.05 7.77 5.05
C ARG A 71 -4.90 6.85 4.63
N VAL A 72 -3.79 7.42 4.16
CA VAL A 72 -2.59 6.64 3.81
C VAL A 72 -2.02 5.96 5.06
N ARG A 73 -1.89 6.68 6.18
CA ARG A 73 -1.40 6.10 7.45
C ARG A 73 -2.30 4.96 7.94
N GLU A 74 -3.62 5.17 7.97
CA GLU A 74 -4.58 4.14 8.37
C GLU A 74 -4.54 2.92 7.44
N GLY A 75 -4.45 3.13 6.13
CA GLY A 75 -4.34 2.02 5.18
C GLY A 75 -3.04 1.22 5.35
N ARG A 76 -1.91 1.89 5.65
CA ARG A 76 -0.66 1.20 6.01
C ARG A 76 -0.85 0.31 7.23
N GLU A 77 -1.48 0.81 8.28
CA GLU A 77 -1.79 0.04 9.48
C GLU A 77 -2.72 -1.15 9.18
N ARG A 78 -3.75 -0.96 8.35
CA ARG A 78 -4.68 -2.03 7.95
C ARG A 78 -3.99 -3.12 7.12
N VAL A 79 -3.12 -2.76 6.19
CA VAL A 79 -2.32 -3.70 5.39
C VAL A 79 -1.35 -4.46 6.29
N SER A 80 -0.58 -3.76 7.14
CA SER A 80 0.37 -4.39 8.06
C SER A 80 -0.33 -5.36 9.03
N ARG A 81 -1.45 -4.94 9.63
CA ARG A 81 -2.27 -5.79 10.51
C ARG A 81 -2.82 -7.01 9.75
N SER A 82 -3.29 -6.83 8.51
CA SER A 82 -3.77 -7.92 7.67
C SER A 82 -2.67 -8.93 7.36
N ALA A 83 -1.47 -8.48 7.01
CA ALA A 83 -0.32 -9.36 6.76
C ALA A 83 0.05 -10.16 8.03
N ARG A 84 0.16 -9.50 9.19
CA ARG A 84 0.43 -10.18 10.47
C ARG A 84 -0.63 -11.23 10.80
N ASN A 85 -1.92 -10.91 10.59
CA ASN A 85 -3.02 -11.85 10.82
C ASN A 85 -2.97 -13.07 9.88
N GLN A 86 -2.29 -12.98 8.73
CA GLN A 86 -2.06 -14.08 7.80
C GLN A 86 -0.75 -14.85 8.10
N GLY A 87 -0.06 -14.54 9.20
CA GLY A 87 1.14 -15.26 9.64
C GLY A 87 2.45 -14.76 9.01
N PHE A 88 2.46 -13.56 8.43
CA PHE A 88 3.67 -12.92 7.92
C PHE A 88 4.50 -12.33 9.07
N SER A 89 5.81 -12.19 8.87
CA SER A 89 6.69 -11.54 9.86
C SER A 89 6.38 -10.04 9.98
N ASN A 90 6.90 -9.39 11.04
CA ASN A 90 6.74 -7.94 11.19
C ASN A 90 7.38 -7.18 10.03
N GLU A 91 8.57 -7.61 9.60
CA GLU A 91 9.31 -7.01 8.48
C GLU A 91 8.56 -7.21 7.16
N GLU A 92 7.98 -8.40 6.93
CA GLU A 92 7.15 -8.66 5.74
C GLU A 92 5.87 -7.79 5.75
N ALA A 93 5.26 -7.61 6.92
CA ALA A 93 4.08 -6.76 7.08
C ALA A 93 4.38 -5.27 6.87
N GLU A 94 5.54 -4.78 7.30
CA GLU A 94 6.02 -3.43 7.01
C GLU A 94 6.37 -3.26 5.53
N SER A 95 7.03 -4.25 4.92
CA SER A 95 7.28 -4.25 3.47
C SER A 95 5.98 -4.17 2.67
N ALA A 96 4.93 -4.89 3.09
CA ALA A 96 3.62 -4.82 2.44
C ALA A 96 2.95 -3.44 2.59
N ALA A 97 3.11 -2.79 3.75
CA ALA A 97 2.61 -1.43 3.99
C ALA A 97 3.37 -0.40 3.12
N ASP A 98 4.66 -0.61 2.88
CA ASP A 98 5.46 0.23 1.98
C ASP A 98 5.05 0.03 0.51
N ASP A 99 4.73 -1.20 0.10
CA ASP A 99 4.18 -1.49 -1.23
C ASP A 99 2.81 -0.84 -1.46
N TYR A 100 1.97 -0.82 -0.44
CA TYR A 100 0.71 -0.07 -0.44
C TYR A 100 0.94 1.44 -0.65
N GLU A 101 1.84 2.06 0.12
CA GLU A 101 2.14 3.48 -0.03
C GLU A 101 2.75 3.78 -1.40
N ARG A 102 3.60 2.88 -1.92
CA ARG A 102 4.20 2.97 -3.26
C ARG A 102 3.12 2.95 -4.35
N ALA A 103 2.10 2.10 -4.24
CA ALA A 103 0.98 2.06 -5.18
C ALA A 103 0.20 3.39 -5.19
N ILE A 104 -0.09 3.96 -4.02
CA ILE A 104 -0.78 5.26 -3.91
C ILE A 104 0.05 6.38 -4.51
N ARG A 105 1.37 6.37 -4.28
CA ARG A 105 2.33 7.28 -4.93
C ARG A 105 2.48 7.04 -6.43
N LYS A 106 1.84 6.01 -6.99
CA LYS A 106 1.68 5.83 -8.44
C LYS A 106 0.30 6.27 -8.91
N GLY A 107 -0.49 6.95 -8.09
CA GLY A 107 -1.80 7.46 -8.44
C GLY A 107 -2.91 6.42 -8.32
N ILE A 108 -2.68 5.35 -7.55
CA ILE A 108 -3.73 4.43 -7.17
C ILE A 108 -4.52 5.03 -6.01
N ASP A 109 -5.85 4.88 -6.04
CA ASP A 109 -6.69 5.28 -4.93
C ASP A 109 -6.35 4.46 -3.67
N PRO A 110 -6.29 5.06 -2.46
CA PRO A 110 -5.96 4.33 -1.23
C PRO A 110 -6.78 3.05 -1.02
N ASP A 111 -8.08 3.06 -1.26
CA ASP A 111 -8.92 1.87 -1.01
C ASP A 111 -8.63 0.75 -2.04
N GLU A 112 -8.33 1.13 -3.29
CA GLU A 112 -7.91 0.19 -4.33
C GLU A 112 -6.49 -0.35 -4.08
N GLY A 113 -5.57 0.50 -3.62
CA GLY A 113 -4.22 0.11 -3.23
C GLY A 113 -4.23 -0.91 -2.09
N GLU A 114 -5.05 -0.69 -1.07
CA GLU A 114 -5.24 -1.62 0.04
C GLU A 114 -5.77 -2.98 -0.46
N SER A 115 -6.77 -2.94 -1.35
CA SER A 115 -7.38 -4.13 -1.94
C SER A 115 -6.37 -4.94 -2.77
N MET A 116 -5.55 -4.28 -3.58
CA MET A 116 -4.52 -4.94 -4.39
C MET A 116 -3.47 -5.64 -3.54
N VAL A 117 -2.94 -4.99 -2.51
CA VAL A 117 -1.93 -5.59 -1.63
C VAL A 117 -2.52 -6.77 -0.87
N LYS A 118 -3.74 -6.63 -0.31
CA LYS A 118 -4.43 -7.71 0.40
C LYS A 118 -4.71 -8.93 -0.49
N GLU A 119 -5.09 -8.71 -1.73
CA GLU A 119 -5.30 -9.78 -2.70
C GLU A 119 -4.01 -10.57 -2.96
N GLU A 120 -2.89 -9.88 -3.19
CA GLU A 120 -1.60 -10.54 -3.45
C GLU A 120 -1.02 -11.23 -2.20
N LEU A 121 -1.23 -10.66 -1.01
CA LEU A 121 -0.95 -11.34 0.26
C LEU A 121 -1.76 -12.62 0.40
N GLY A 122 -3.05 -12.59 0.06
CA GLY A 122 -3.94 -13.77 0.07
C GLY A 122 -3.52 -14.86 -0.93
N ARG A 123 -2.77 -14.49 -1.98
CA ARG A 123 -2.12 -15.43 -2.92
C ARG A 123 -0.78 -15.96 -2.39
N GLY A 124 -0.36 -15.54 -1.20
CA GLY A 124 0.88 -15.93 -0.55
C GLY A 124 2.13 -15.22 -1.07
N LYS A 125 1.99 -14.14 -1.86
CA LYS A 125 3.16 -13.37 -2.34
C LYS A 125 3.79 -12.58 -1.20
N ARG A 126 5.12 -12.49 -1.21
CA ARG A 126 5.92 -11.85 -0.15
C ARG A 126 7.13 -11.11 -0.73
N GLY A 127 7.66 -10.17 0.05
CA GLY A 127 8.88 -9.41 -0.29
C GLY A 127 8.85 -8.90 -1.72
N ARG A 128 9.90 -9.17 -2.51
CA ARG A 128 10.01 -8.72 -3.90
C ARG A 128 8.85 -9.21 -4.78
N GLY A 129 8.38 -10.44 -4.60
CA GLY A 129 7.28 -10.98 -5.41
C GLY A 129 5.95 -10.27 -5.17
N LEU A 130 5.73 -9.74 -3.95
CA LEU A 130 4.59 -8.87 -3.65
C LEU A 130 4.77 -7.51 -4.34
N SER A 131 5.94 -6.89 -4.20
CA SER A 131 6.25 -5.59 -4.78
C SER A 131 6.07 -5.58 -6.30
N ASP A 132 6.62 -6.58 -7.00
CA ASP A 132 6.52 -6.69 -8.46
C ASP A 132 5.06 -6.85 -8.92
N ALA A 133 4.27 -7.64 -8.20
CA ALA A 133 2.86 -7.88 -8.53
C ALA A 133 1.98 -6.64 -8.31
N VAL A 134 2.23 -5.91 -7.22
CA VAL A 134 1.54 -4.65 -6.92
C VAL A 134 1.92 -3.60 -7.97
N ASP A 135 3.19 -3.53 -8.35
CA ASP A 135 3.68 -2.61 -9.38
C ASP A 135 3.09 -2.89 -10.77
N GLU A 136 3.02 -4.16 -11.15
CA GLU A 136 2.39 -4.61 -12.39
C GLU A 136 0.89 -4.26 -12.42
N LYS A 137 0.15 -4.58 -11.36
CA LYS A 137 -1.28 -4.23 -11.26
C LYS A 137 -1.49 -2.72 -11.26
N ALA A 138 -0.69 -1.99 -10.51
CA ALA A 138 -0.76 -0.53 -10.47
C ALA A 138 -0.52 0.06 -11.87
N ALA A 139 0.44 -0.46 -12.63
CA ALA A 139 0.71 -0.03 -14.00
C ALA A 139 -0.46 -0.35 -14.95
N GLY A 140 -1.10 -1.51 -14.80
CA GLY A 140 -2.25 -1.92 -15.62
C GLY A 140 -3.55 -1.16 -15.34
N ARG A 141 -3.66 -0.51 -14.18
CA ARG A 141 -4.84 0.30 -13.79
C ARG A 141 -4.77 1.75 -14.26
N LEU A 142 -3.65 2.15 -14.82
CA LEU A 142 -3.49 3.51 -15.31
C LEU A 142 -4.22 3.66 -16.65
N PRO A 143 -4.95 4.77 -16.87
CA PRO A 143 -5.67 4.98 -18.12
C PRO A 143 -4.69 4.91 -19.31
N GLU A 144 -5.04 4.09 -20.31
CA GLU A 144 -4.20 3.79 -21.49
C GLU A 144 -3.75 5.02 -22.27
N LYS A 145 -4.44 6.17 -22.12
CA LYS A 145 -4.06 7.44 -22.76
C LYS A 145 -2.61 7.88 -22.46
N ASN A 146 -2.02 7.47 -21.35
CA ASN A 146 -0.59 7.72 -21.07
C ASN A 146 0.37 6.64 -21.61
N ARG A 147 -0.14 5.45 -21.94
CA ARG A 147 0.69 4.33 -22.38
C ARG A 147 1.26 4.56 -23.79
N SER A 148 0.55 5.35 -24.59
CA SER A 148 0.93 5.77 -25.94
C SER A 148 1.90 6.95 -25.99
N GLU A 149 2.17 7.63 -24.88
CA GLU A 149 3.12 8.78 -24.83
C GLU A 149 4.43 8.43 -24.13
N GLN A 150 4.49 7.30 -23.41
CA GLN A 150 5.76 6.62 -23.06
C GLN A 150 6.27 5.70 -24.18
N VAL A 151 5.90 6.01 -25.43
CA VAL A 151 6.62 5.51 -26.59
C VAL A 151 8.04 6.04 -26.46
N ARG A 152 8.91 5.11 -26.04
CA ARG A 152 10.36 5.05 -26.24
C ARG A 152 10.90 6.38 -26.78
N PRO A 153 11.68 7.18 -26.02
CA PRO A 153 12.41 8.26 -26.64
C PRO A 153 13.10 7.61 -27.84
N GLU A 154 12.77 8.10 -29.04
CA GLU A 154 13.45 7.65 -30.23
C GLU A 154 14.91 7.75 -29.87
N ARG A 155 15.54 6.59 -29.80
CA ARG A 155 16.96 6.47 -29.57
C ARG A 155 17.50 7.07 -30.86
N GLU A 156 17.63 8.40 -30.88
CA GLU A 156 18.42 9.11 -31.85
C GLU A 156 19.71 8.30 -31.90
N GLU A 157 19.91 7.67 -33.04
CA GLU A 157 21.13 6.95 -33.37
C GLU A 157 22.22 8.01 -33.44
N ASP A 158 22.65 8.49 -32.28
CA ASP A 158 23.75 9.41 -32.17
C ASP A 158 24.99 8.63 -32.56
N ALA A 159 25.54 9.08 -33.67
CA ALA A 159 26.62 8.48 -34.39
C ALA A 159 27.84 8.29 -33.48
N GLY A 160 28.32 7.05 -33.40
CA GLY A 160 29.75 6.77 -33.38
C GLY A 160 30.59 7.44 -32.30
N VAL A 161 30.35 7.12 -31.02
CA VAL A 161 31.40 7.28 -29.99
C VAL A 161 32.11 5.95 -29.82
N GLN A 162 33.35 5.88 -30.32
CA GLN A 162 34.25 4.75 -30.13
C GLN A 162 34.52 4.51 -28.63
N PRO A 163 34.50 3.26 -28.15
CA PRO A 163 34.83 2.94 -26.77
C PRO A 163 36.35 3.10 -26.55
N SER A 164 36.78 4.23 -26.01
CA SER A 164 38.14 4.34 -25.47
C SER A 164 38.23 3.54 -24.17
N GLY A 165 39.10 2.53 -24.17
CA GLY A 165 39.20 1.51 -23.13
C GLY A 165 39.28 2.05 -21.71
N ARG A 166 38.37 1.56 -20.85
CA ARG A 166 38.46 1.72 -19.41
C ARG A 166 39.04 0.45 -18.82
N LYS A 167 40.28 0.57 -18.34
CA LYS A 167 40.99 -0.48 -17.60
C LYS A 167 40.18 -0.90 -16.38
N THR A 168 40.01 -2.20 -16.25
CA THR A 168 39.52 -2.87 -15.06
C THR A 168 40.63 -2.87 -14.01
N ASP A 169 40.50 -2.03 -12.98
CA ASP A 169 41.26 -2.21 -11.75
C ASP A 169 40.42 -3.05 -10.78
N SER A 170 40.73 -4.34 -10.80
CA SER A 170 40.45 -5.31 -9.76
C SER A 170 41.07 -4.86 -8.45
N GLY A 171 40.25 -4.60 -7.44
CA GLY A 171 40.78 -4.38 -6.10
C GLY A 171 39.68 -4.01 -5.13
N THR A 172 39.25 -4.96 -4.29
CA THR A 172 39.27 -4.79 -2.82
C THR A 172 38.87 -6.11 -2.16
N GLU A 173 39.86 -6.68 -1.49
CA GLU A 173 39.83 -7.69 -0.43
C GLU A 173 38.62 -7.49 0.51
N GLY A 174 37.93 -8.53 0.96
CA GLY A 174 38.50 -9.52 1.87
C GLY A 174 38.21 -9.10 3.31
N GLY A 175 37.05 -9.50 3.85
CA GLY A 175 36.65 -9.18 5.22
C GLY A 175 35.75 -10.25 5.83
N ARG A 176 36.29 -11.46 6.06
CA ARG A 176 35.65 -12.50 6.88
C ARG A 176 35.77 -12.09 8.36
N GLY A 177 34.66 -11.63 8.95
CA GLY A 177 34.52 -11.49 10.40
C GLY A 177 33.70 -12.64 10.98
N ALA A 178 34.35 -13.77 11.26
CA ALA A 178 33.74 -14.88 12.00
C ALA A 178 33.79 -14.58 13.51
N GLY A 179 32.71 -14.01 14.04
CA GLY A 179 32.52 -13.86 15.48
C GLY A 179 31.95 -15.14 16.11
N LYS A 180 32.83 -16.10 16.45
CA LYS A 180 32.52 -17.13 17.45
C LYS A 180 32.91 -16.60 18.82
N GLY A 181 31.97 -16.57 19.75
CA GLY A 181 32.19 -16.38 21.17
C GLY A 181 30.84 -16.21 21.85
N GLY A 182 30.48 -16.91 22.91
CA GLY A 182 31.18 -17.85 23.75
C GLY A 182 30.20 -18.25 24.86
N ALA A 183 30.36 -19.45 25.39
CA ALA A 183 29.52 -20.02 26.43
C ALA A 183 29.54 -19.21 27.74
N ARG A 184 28.40 -19.16 28.43
CA ARG A 184 28.20 -19.62 29.80
C ARG A 184 26.72 -19.60 30.17
#